data_AF-A0A813MCZ9-F1
#
_entry.id   AF-A0A813MCZ9-F1
#
_cell.length_a   1.000
_cell.length_b   1.000
_cell.length_c   1.000
_cell.angle_alpha   90.00
_cell.angle_beta   90.00
_cell.angle_gamma   90.00
#
_symmetry.space_group_name_H-M   'P 1'
#
loop_
_entity.id
_entity.type
_entity.pdbx_description
1 polymer ?
#
loop_
_entity_poly.entity_id
_entity_poly.type
_entity_poly.pdbx_seq_one_letter_code
_entity_poly.pdbx_strand_id
1 'polypeptide(L)'
;MYPAKGLFKTKRWIIISIAIQWISEFVISMPFIFRQEPYCSYEIWMQIYTCLTAVFVPLFINMVLYVLIFLHARSSSRRVHAQTLSMTTSNNVNIQQGSISRRDISLLRQMFFIFSMFIGGWAPAYLSLLIGNYIYVDPIIPEIMTIIAELCILSITINLFICNHELRQYLKSKIRQIFHGQ
;
A
#
# COMPACT_ATOMS: atom_id res chain seq x y z
N MET A 1 24.75 -18.28 -10.08
CA MET A 1 25.24 -17.38 -9.00
C MET A 1 24.26 -16.23 -8.84
N TYR A 2 23.59 -16.12 -7.69
CA TYR A 2 22.77 -14.95 -7.32
C TYR A 2 23.59 -14.06 -6.37
N PRO A 3 24.27 -13.00 -6.83
CA PRO A 3 24.91 -12.06 -5.94
C PRO A 3 23.96 -10.87 -5.75
N ALA A 4 23.17 -10.88 -4.68
CA ALA A 4 22.66 -9.65 -4.08
C ALA A 4 22.06 -10.01 -2.72
N LYS A 5 22.86 -9.84 -1.67
CA LYS A 5 22.34 -9.69 -0.31
C LYS A 5 21.23 -8.64 -0.36
N GLY A 6 20.00 -9.04 -0.06
CA GLY A 6 18.85 -8.15 -0.08
C GLY A 6 18.99 -7.09 1.01
N LEU A 7 19.58 -5.94 0.66
CA LEU A 7 19.74 -4.80 1.56
C LEU A 7 18.40 -4.47 2.25
N PHE A 8 17.33 -4.41 1.47
CA PHE A 8 15.96 -4.15 1.94
C PHE A 8 15.29 -5.30 2.73
N LYS A 9 15.88 -6.50 2.81
CA LYS A 9 15.34 -7.60 3.62
C LYS A 9 15.82 -7.58 5.07
N THR A 10 16.73 -6.66 5.42
CA THR A 10 17.26 -6.56 6.77
C THR A 10 16.32 -5.72 7.64
N LYS A 11 15.98 -6.18 8.84
CA LYS A 11 15.10 -5.45 9.80
C LYS A 11 15.53 -3.99 10.00
N ARG A 12 16.84 -3.72 10.04
CA ARG A 12 17.40 -2.37 10.18
C ARG A 12 16.97 -1.43 9.04
N TRP A 13 17.03 -1.90 7.79
CA TRP A 13 16.66 -1.10 6.63
C TRP A 13 15.15 -0.84 6.55
N ILE A 14 14.32 -1.79 7.01
CA ILE A 14 12.87 -1.60 7.12
C ILE A 14 12.58 -0.47 8.13
N ILE A 15 13.22 -0.50 9.31
CA ILE A 15 13.04 0.54 10.34
C ILE A 15 13.48 1.91 9.83
N ILE A 16 14.64 1.98 9.18
CA ILE A 16 15.14 3.24 8.59
C ILE A 16 14.15 3.77 7.54
N SER A 17 13.61 2.90 6.70
CA SER A 17 12.63 3.30 5.67
C SER A 17 11.34 3.85 6.29
N ILE A 18 10.84 3.20 7.34
CA ILE A 18 9.66 3.69 8.10
C ILE A 18 9.96 5.05 8.72
N ALA A 19 11.11 5.22 9.36
CA ALA A 19 11.49 6.50 9.96
C ALA A 19 11.60 7.63 8.93
N ILE A 20 12.23 7.36 7.77
CA ILE A 20 12.32 8.31 6.66
C ILE A 20 10.93 8.68 6.14
N GLN A 21 10.03 7.70 6.01
CA GLN A 21 8.65 7.95 5.58
C GLN A 21 7.95 8.94 6.53
N TRP A 22 8.01 8.71 7.85
CA TRP A 22 7.44 9.63 8.84
C TRP A 22 8.02 11.04 8.75
N ILE A 23 9.34 11.16 8.60
CA ILE A 23 10.00 12.47 8.43
C ILE A 23 9.51 13.16 7.15
N SER A 24 9.38 12.41 6.05
CA SER A 24 8.90 12.97 4.79
C SER A 24 7.44 13.45 4.88
N GLU A 25 6.56 12.68 5.53
CA GLU A 25 5.16 13.05 5.76
C GLU A 25 5.06 14.29 6.66
N PHE A 26 5.90 14.38 7.68
CA PHE A 26 5.98 15.56 8.54
C PHE A 26 6.40 16.80 7.74
N VAL A 27 7.43 16.70 6.90
CA VAL A 27 7.89 17.80 6.05
C VAL A 27 6.82 18.22 5.04
N ILE A 28 6.11 17.25 4.44
CA ILE A 28 4.99 17.53 3.52
C ILE A 28 3.82 18.21 4.25
N SER A 29 3.63 17.92 5.54
CA SER A 29 2.56 18.51 6.35
C SER A 29 2.90 19.89 6.92
N MET A 30 4.16 20.34 6.85
CA MET A 30 4.59 21.64 7.38
C MET A 30 3.79 22.85 6.89
N PRO A 31 3.40 22.96 5.60
CA PRO A 31 2.63 24.10 5.11
C PRO A 31 1.33 24.34 5.88
N PHE A 32 0.68 23.28 6.37
CA PHE A 32 -0.57 23.37 7.13
C PHE A 32 -0.36 23.89 8.56
N ILE A 33 0.82 23.66 9.15
CA ILE A 33 1.14 24.09 10.52
C ILE A 33 1.37 25.61 10.56
N PHE A 34 2.02 26.16 9.53
CA PHE A 34 2.43 27.57 9.51
C PHE A 34 1.42 28.53 8.87
N ARG A 35 0.39 28.02 8.18
CA ARG A 35 -0.65 28.84 7.51
C ARG A 35 -2.06 28.52 7.98
N GLN A 36 -2.30 28.60 9.28
CA GLN A 36 -3.66 28.53 9.82
C GLN A 36 -4.30 29.92 9.71
N GLU A 37 -5.06 30.15 8.63
CA GLU A 37 -5.86 31.38 8.51
C GLU A 37 -6.99 31.41 9.55
N PRO A 38 -7.37 32.60 10.05
CA PRO A 38 -8.38 32.75 11.09
C PRO A 38 -9.80 32.29 10.72
N TYR A 39 -10.07 31.98 9.44
CA TYR A 39 -11.41 31.66 8.94
C TYR A 39 -11.62 30.20 8.53
N CYS A 40 -10.71 29.27 8.90
CA CYS A 40 -10.81 27.84 8.55
C CYS A 40 -10.95 27.55 7.04
N SER A 41 -10.59 28.50 6.17
CA SER A 41 -10.51 28.31 4.72
C SER A 41 -9.06 28.09 4.32
N TYR A 42 -8.78 26.97 3.67
CA TYR A 42 -7.46 26.74 3.08
C TYR A 42 -7.35 27.43 1.73
N GLU A 43 -6.26 28.16 1.51
CA GLU A 43 -5.93 28.73 0.20
C GLU A 43 -5.94 27.65 -0.90
N ILE A 44 -6.41 28.00 -2.10
CA ILE A 44 -6.57 27.07 -3.23
C ILE A 44 -5.27 26.31 -3.54
N TRP A 45 -4.11 26.98 -3.43
CA TRP A 45 -2.82 26.33 -3.68
C TRP A 45 -2.53 25.20 -2.69
N MET A 46 -2.99 25.29 -1.43
CA MET A 46 -2.84 24.21 -0.44
C MET A 46 -3.67 23.00 -0.82
N GLN A 47 -4.87 23.22 -1.36
CA GLN A 47 -5.72 22.12 -1.85
C GLN A 47 -5.09 21.42 -3.06
N ILE A 48 -4.54 22.20 -4.01
CA ILE A 48 -3.78 21.66 -5.15
C ILE A 48 -2.55 20.89 -4.66
N TYR A 49 -1.79 21.47 -3.73
CA TYR A 49 -0.60 20.83 -3.13
C TYR A 49 -0.94 19.50 -2.46
N THR A 50 -2.04 19.45 -1.70
CA THR A 50 -2.53 18.23 -1.04
C THR A 50 -2.90 17.18 -2.08
N CYS A 51 -3.67 17.56 -3.10
CA CYS A 51 -4.10 16.63 -4.15
C CYS A 51 -2.88 16.04 -4.89
N LEU A 52 -1.88 16.87 -5.21
CA LEU A 52 -0.65 16.43 -5.84
C LEU A 52 0.14 15.45 -4.97
N THR A 53 0.38 15.80 -3.71
CA THR A 53 1.24 15.02 -2.80
C THR A 53 0.54 13.77 -2.26
N ALA A 54 -0.76 13.80 -2.00
CA ALA A 54 -1.52 12.69 -1.43
C ALA A 54 -2.09 11.72 -2.49
N VAL A 55 -2.36 12.19 -3.71
CA VAL A 55 -3.01 11.37 -4.76
C VAL A 55 -2.06 11.13 -5.93
N PHE A 56 -1.67 12.18 -6.64
CA PHE A 56 -0.98 12.03 -7.93
C PHE A 56 0.42 11.45 -7.79
N VAL A 57 1.22 11.92 -6.83
CA VAL A 57 2.58 11.43 -6.60
C VAL A 57 2.58 9.95 -6.18
N PRO A 58 1.80 9.52 -5.17
CA PRO A 58 1.68 8.10 -4.82
C PRO A 58 1.16 7.25 -5.97
N LEU A 59 0.19 7.76 -6.75
CA LEU A 59 -0.36 7.03 -7.87
C LEU A 59 0.67 6.80 -8.97
N PHE A 60 1.43 7.84 -9.32
CA PHE A 60 2.49 7.75 -10.32
C PHE A 60 3.59 6.78 -9.89
N ILE A 61 4.08 6.90 -8.66
CA ILE A 61 5.12 6.02 -8.12
C ILE A 61 4.65 4.57 -8.11
N ASN A 62 3.43 4.30 -7.63
CA ASN A 62 2.89 2.93 -7.57
C ASN A 62 2.66 2.35 -8.97
N MET A 63 2.17 3.13 -9.93
CA MET A 63 2.03 2.68 -11.31
C MET A 63 3.37 2.27 -11.92
N VAL A 64 4.42 3.09 -11.74
CA VAL A 64 5.77 2.76 -12.20
C VAL A 64 6.27 1.47 -11.53
N LEU A 65 6.11 1.35 -10.21
CA LEU A 65 6.51 0.15 -9.48
C LEU A 65 5.75 -1.10 -9.92
N TYR A 66 4.44 -1.02 -10.14
CA TYR A 66 3.65 -2.15 -10.62
C TYR A 66 4.05 -2.59 -12.02
N VAL A 67 4.33 -1.64 -12.93
CA VAL A 67 4.85 -1.97 -14.26
C VAL A 67 6.20 -2.67 -14.15
N LEU A 68 7.12 -2.17 -13.32
CA LEU A 68 8.43 -2.79 -13.10
C LEU A 68 8.32 -4.19 -12.49
N ILE A 69 7.45 -4.38 -11.49
CA ILE A 69 7.18 -5.69 -10.88
C ILE A 69 6.59 -6.65 -11.91
N PHE A 70 5.65 -6.20 -12.74
CA PHE A 70 5.04 -7.00 -13.78
C PHE A 70 6.06 -7.43 -14.85
N LEU A 71 6.89 -6.51 -15.34
CA LEU A 71 7.96 -6.80 -16.29
C LEU A 71 8.97 -7.79 -15.69
N HIS A 72 9.33 -7.60 -14.43
CA HIS A 72 10.22 -8.51 -13.72
C HIS A 72 9.60 -9.91 -13.59
N ALA A 73 8.34 -10.02 -13.17
CA ALA A 73 7.61 -11.27 -13.05
C ALA A 73 7.52 -12.00 -14.40
N ARG A 74 7.17 -11.28 -15.49
CA ARG A 74 7.12 -11.84 -16.85
C ARG A 74 8.48 -12.35 -17.32
N SER A 75 9.55 -11.61 -17.04
CA SER A 75 10.91 -12.01 -17.39
C SER A 75 11.34 -13.27 -16.65
N SER A 76 10.97 -13.40 -15.37
CA SER A 76 11.25 -14.55 -14.52
C SER A 76 10.45 -15.78 -14.96
N SER A 77 9.16 -15.63 -15.26
CA SER A 77 8.33 -16.72 -15.79
C SER A 77 8.86 -17.27 -17.13
N ARG A 78 9.34 -16.40 -18.03
CA ARG A 78 9.93 -16.82 -19.31
C ARG A 78 11.21 -17.65 -19.12
N ARG A 79 12.05 -17.30 -18.14
CA ARG A 79 13.28 -18.04 -17.81
C ARG A 79 12.97 -19.42 -17.22
N VAL A 80 11.95 -19.50 -16.36
CA VAL A 80 11.53 -20.77 -15.75
C VAL A 80 10.97 -21.71 -16.81
N HIS A 81 10.10 -21.23 -17.71
CA HIS A 81 9.52 -22.08 -18.76
C HIS A 81 10.59 -22.67 -19.71
N ALA A 82 11.65 -21.91 -20.02
CA ALA A 82 12.79 -22.40 -20.79
C ALA A 82 13.59 -23.49 -20.05
N GLN A 83 13.72 -23.39 -18.72
CA GLN A 83 14.39 -24.41 -17.90
C GLN A 83 13.53 -25.67 -17.73
N THR A 84 12.21 -25.55 -17.55
CA THR A 84 11.31 -26.71 -17.44
C THR A 84 11.24 -27.52 -18.73
N LEU A 85 11.30 -26.84 -19.89
CA LEU A 85 11.36 -27.50 -21.21
C LEU A 85 12.68 -28.26 -21.43
N SER A 86 13.78 -27.81 -20.79
CA SER A 86 15.09 -28.49 -20.84
C SER A 86 15.26 -29.61 -19.81
N MET A 87 14.36 -29.69 -18.81
CA MET A 87 14.43 -30.65 -17.69
C MET A 87 13.48 -31.85 -17.84
N THR A 88 12.75 -31.97 -18.96
CA THR A 88 11.82 -33.09 -19.21
C THR A 88 12.52 -34.46 -19.36
N THR A 89 13.85 -34.51 -19.22
CA THR A 89 14.66 -35.76 -19.27
C THR A 89 15.20 -36.20 -17.90
N SER A 90 15.02 -35.44 -16.81
CA SER A 90 15.56 -35.82 -15.49
C SER A 90 14.48 -35.81 -14.42
N ASN A 91 13.97 -37.00 -14.10
CA ASN A 91 13.24 -37.27 -12.86
C ASN A 91 14.01 -36.71 -11.65
N ASN A 92 13.28 -36.10 -10.72
CA ASN A 92 13.74 -35.64 -9.38
C ASN A 92 14.47 -34.30 -9.26
N VAL A 93 13.87 -33.17 -9.66
CA VAL A 93 14.31 -31.86 -9.15
C VAL A 93 13.15 -31.03 -8.57
N ASN A 94 13.00 -31.18 -7.25
CA ASN A 94 12.51 -30.23 -6.25
C ASN A 94 11.39 -29.22 -6.62
N ILE A 95 10.19 -29.56 -6.14
CA ILE A 95 8.93 -28.80 -6.07
C ILE A 95 9.05 -27.44 -5.29
N GLN A 96 10.21 -27.10 -4.73
CA GLN A 96 10.38 -25.91 -3.88
C GLN A 96 10.29 -24.55 -4.61
N GLN A 97 10.49 -24.49 -5.93
CA GLN A 97 10.44 -23.23 -6.68
C GLN A 97 8.99 -22.68 -6.83
N GLY A 98 7.97 -23.54 -6.77
CA GLY A 98 6.56 -23.16 -6.96
C GLY A 98 5.91 -22.44 -5.78
N SER A 99 6.42 -22.62 -4.55
CA SER A 99 5.82 -22.02 -3.34
C SER A 99 6.18 -20.54 -3.17
N ILE A 100 7.41 -20.14 -3.56
CA ILE A 100 7.89 -18.75 -3.49
C ILE A 100 7.04 -17.86 -4.42
N SER A 101 6.74 -18.33 -5.63
CA SER A 101 5.91 -17.60 -6.58
C SER A 101 4.47 -17.34 -6.06
N ARG A 102 3.86 -18.30 -5.35
CA ARG A 102 2.49 -18.12 -4.82
C ARG A 102 2.43 -17.06 -3.72
N ARG A 103 3.43 -17.01 -2.83
CA ARG A 103 3.50 -16.00 -1.77
C ARG A 103 3.64 -14.60 -2.35
N ASP A 104 4.54 -14.42 -3.32
CA ASP A 104 4.80 -13.13 -3.94
C ASP A 104 3.58 -12.62 -4.74
N ILE A 105 2.85 -13.52 -5.42
CA ILE A 105 1.59 -13.18 -6.10
C ILE A 105 0.51 -12.77 -5.10
N SER A 106 0.39 -13.49 -3.98
CA SER A 106 -0.57 -13.15 -2.91
C SER A 106 -0.27 -11.77 -2.31
N LEU A 107 1.02 -11.46 -2.06
CA LEU A 107 1.45 -10.17 -1.55
C LEU A 107 1.17 -9.06 -2.57
N LEU A 108 1.48 -9.27 -3.85
CA LEU A 108 1.18 -8.31 -4.91
C LEU A 108 -0.33 -8.02 -5.02
N ARG A 109 -1.16 -9.07 -4.96
CA ARG A 109 -2.63 -8.92 -4.96
C ARG A 109 -3.10 -8.07 -3.78
N GLN A 110 -2.54 -8.31 -2.60
CA GLN A 110 -2.87 -7.54 -1.41
C GLN A 110 -2.41 -6.08 -1.51
N MET A 111 -1.19 -5.82 -2.01
CA MET A 111 -0.70 -4.46 -2.25
C MET A 111 -1.59 -3.72 -3.24
N PHE A 112 -1.98 -4.36 -4.35
CA PHE A 112 -2.89 -3.78 -5.34
C PHE A 112 -4.26 -3.45 -4.75
N PHE A 113 -4.82 -4.35 -3.93
CA PHE A 113 -6.07 -4.10 -3.24
C PHE A 113 -5.98 -2.90 -2.29
N ILE A 114 -4.94 -2.84 -1.45
CA ILE A 114 -4.72 -1.74 -0.51
C ILE A 114 -4.59 -0.41 -1.26
N PHE A 115 -3.79 -0.39 -2.33
CA PHE A 115 -3.61 0.81 -3.15
C PHE A 115 -4.91 1.26 -3.83
N SER A 116 -5.67 0.31 -4.39
CA SER A 116 -6.96 0.61 -5.05
C SER A 116 -7.98 1.19 -4.06
N MET A 117 -8.05 0.64 -2.85
CA MET A 117 -8.91 1.16 -1.78
C MET A 117 -8.46 2.54 -1.31
N PHE A 118 -7.15 2.77 -1.22
CA PHE A 118 -6.60 4.06 -0.83
C PHE A 118 -6.93 5.15 -1.85
N ILE A 119 -6.62 4.92 -3.13
CA ILE A 119 -6.93 5.89 -4.20
C ILE A 119 -8.45 6.05 -4.37
N GLY A 120 -9.20 4.95 -4.35
CA GLY A 120 -10.66 4.98 -4.51
C GLY A 120 -11.39 5.72 -3.40
N GLY A 121 -10.87 5.71 -2.17
CA GLY A 121 -11.42 6.48 -1.05
C GLY A 121 -10.97 7.94 -1.06
N TRP A 122 -9.66 8.17 -1.12
CA TRP A 122 -9.09 9.51 -0.89
C TRP A 122 -9.10 10.42 -2.12
N ALA A 123 -8.97 9.88 -3.34
CA ALA A 123 -8.96 10.73 -4.53
C ALA A 123 -10.29 11.48 -4.73
N PRO A 124 -11.47 10.83 -4.60
CA PRO A 124 -12.74 11.55 -4.68
C PRO A 124 -12.90 12.62 -3.61
N ALA A 125 -12.41 12.39 -2.39
CA ALA A 125 -12.47 13.37 -1.30
C ALA A 125 -11.63 14.62 -1.61
N TYR A 126 -10.40 14.47 -2.11
CA TYR A 126 -9.58 15.62 -2.48
C TYR A 126 -10.05 16.31 -3.75
N LEU A 127 -10.57 15.55 -4.73
CA LEU A 127 -11.10 16.13 -5.96
C LEU A 127 -12.39 16.91 -5.72
N SER A 128 -13.28 16.46 -4.83
CA SER A 128 -14.52 17.18 -4.52
C SER A 128 -14.23 18.54 -3.88
N LEU A 129 -13.25 18.61 -2.97
CA LEU A 129 -12.77 19.87 -2.39
C LEU A 129 -12.22 20.81 -3.47
N LEU A 130 -11.38 20.27 -4.37
CA LEU A 130 -10.81 21.07 -5.45
C LEU A 130 -11.89 21.62 -6.40
N ILE A 131 -12.83 20.77 -6.82
CA ILE A 131 -13.95 21.14 -7.71
C ILE A 131 -14.86 22.18 -7.04
N GLY A 132 -15.07 22.08 -5.73
CA GLY A 132 -15.87 23.02 -4.94
C GLY A 132 -15.37 24.48 -5.02
N ASN A 133 -14.11 24.72 -5.38
CA ASN A 133 -13.59 26.08 -5.60
C ASN A 133 -14.02 26.68 -6.96
N TYR A 134 -14.39 25.85 -7.93
CA TYR A 134 -14.73 26.28 -9.29
C TYR A 134 -16.22 26.21 -9.58
N ILE A 135 -16.91 25.26 -8.95
CA ILE A 135 -18.33 24.99 -9.15
C ILE A 135 -18.97 24.87 -7.76
N TYR A 136 -20.18 25.40 -7.62
CA TYR A 136 -20.97 25.16 -6.41
C TYR A 136 -21.27 23.66 -6.28
N VAL A 137 -20.74 23.04 -5.23
CA VAL A 137 -20.97 21.65 -4.86
C VAL A 137 -21.73 21.67 -3.53
N ASP A 138 -22.79 20.88 -3.43
CA ASP A 138 -23.52 20.72 -2.16
C ASP A 138 -22.55 20.24 -1.05
N PRO A 139 -22.51 20.90 0.12
CA PRO A 139 -21.60 20.55 1.21
C PRO A 139 -21.73 19.10 1.69
N ILE A 140 -22.87 18.45 1.45
CA ILE A 140 -23.08 17.03 1.80
C ILE A 140 -22.16 16.10 0.98
N ILE A 141 -21.81 16.47 -0.25
CA ILE A 141 -21.00 15.64 -1.15
C ILE A 141 -19.58 15.40 -0.60
N PRO A 142 -18.77 16.42 -0.25
CA PRO A 142 -17.44 16.20 0.32
C PRO A 142 -17.48 15.48 1.68
N GLU A 143 -18.52 15.69 2.49
CA GLU A 143 -18.72 14.93 3.75
C GLU A 143 -18.88 13.43 3.48
N ILE A 144 -19.77 13.06 2.54
CA ILE A 144 -19.96 11.66 2.14
C ILE A 144 -18.64 11.06 1.60
N MET A 145 -17.90 11.80 0.77
CA MET A 145 -16.62 11.32 0.25
C MET A 145 -15.59 11.08 1.35
N THR A 146 -15.58 11.92 2.39
CA THR A 146 -14.70 11.76 3.54
C THR A 146 -15.07 10.51 4.34
N ILE A 147 -16.36 10.28 4.60
CA ILE A 147 -16.84 9.05 5.26
C ILE A 147 -16.43 7.81 4.46
N ILE A 148 -16.56 7.84 3.12
CA ILE A 148 -16.11 6.74 2.26
C ILE A 148 -14.60 6.50 2.41
N ALA A 149 -13.78 7.56 2.44
CA ALA A 149 -12.34 7.45 2.64
C ALA A 149 -11.98 6.80 3.99
N GLU A 150 -12.68 7.16 5.06
CA GLU A 150 -12.51 6.54 6.38
C GLU A 150 -12.90 5.06 6.38
N LEU A 151 -14.02 4.71 5.76
CA LEU A 151 -14.45 3.32 5.59
C LEU A 151 -13.43 2.50 4.78
N CYS A 152 -12.77 3.11 3.80
CA CYS A 152 -11.67 2.48 3.05
C CYS A 152 -10.48 2.16 3.96
N ILE A 153 -10.08 3.07 4.87
CA ILE A 153 -9.00 2.81 5.84
C ILE A 153 -9.37 1.68 6.80
N LEU A 154 -10.60 1.69 7.31
CA LEU A 154 -11.10 0.61 8.16
C LEU A 154 -11.05 -0.73 7.43
N SER A 155 -11.49 -0.76 6.17
CA SER A 155 -11.45 -1.95 5.32
C SER A 155 -10.03 -2.46 5.07
N ILE A 156 -9.06 -1.55 4.84
CA ILE A 156 -7.64 -1.90 4.70
C ILE A 156 -7.11 -2.51 5.99
N THR A 157 -7.45 -1.93 7.15
CA THR A 157 -7.02 -2.41 8.47
C THR A 157 -7.56 -3.80 8.75
N ILE A 158 -8.85 -4.02 8.50
CA ILE A 158 -9.50 -5.33 8.63
C ILE A 158 -8.84 -6.34 7.69
N ASN A 159 -8.58 -5.97 6.44
CA ASN A 159 -7.93 -6.85 5.47
C ASN A 159 -6.50 -7.23 5.90
N LEU A 160 -5.70 -6.27 6.39
CA LEU A 160 -4.36 -6.54 6.93
C LEU A 160 -4.43 -7.53 8.10
N PHE A 161 -5.40 -7.36 8.99
CA PHE A 161 -5.64 -8.27 10.11
C PHE A 161 -6.03 -9.68 9.66
N ILE A 162 -6.98 -9.80 8.73
CA ILE A 162 -7.47 -11.08 8.20
C ILE A 162 -6.36 -11.81 7.44
N CYS A 163 -5.56 -11.11 6.64
CA CYS A 163 -4.48 -11.71 5.86
C CYS A 163 -3.29 -12.14 6.72
N ASN A 164 -3.09 -11.55 7.91
CA ASN A 164 -1.97 -11.89 8.78
C ASN A 164 -2.28 -13.11 9.66
N HIS A 165 -1.97 -14.31 9.14
CA HIS A 165 -2.19 -15.56 9.86
C HIS A 165 -1.40 -15.64 11.18
N GLU A 166 -0.15 -15.18 11.21
CA GLU A 166 0.70 -15.23 12.42
C GLU A 166 0.12 -14.36 13.54
N LEU A 167 -0.32 -13.15 13.21
CA LEU A 167 -0.97 -12.24 14.16
C LEU A 167 -2.24 -12.84 14.74
N ARG A 168 -3.09 -13.45 13.89
CA ARG A 168 -4.32 -14.12 14.34
C ARG A 168 -4.03 -15.32 15.22
N GLN A 169 -3.02 -16.13 14.90
CA GLN A 169 -2.62 -17.25 15.75
C GLN A 169 -2.08 -16.77 17.11
N TYR A 170 -1.27 -15.71 17.13
CA TYR A 170 -0.76 -15.10 18.35
C TYR A 170 -1.88 -14.55 19.24
N LEU A 171 -2.84 -13.83 18.66
CA LEU A 171 -3.99 -13.33 19.42
C LEU A 171 -4.87 -14.47 19.92
N LYS A 172 -5.12 -15.48 19.09
CA LYS A 172 -5.91 -16.66 19.48
C LYS A 172 -5.24 -17.43 20.63
N SER A 173 -3.92 -17.56 20.62
CA SER A 173 -3.18 -18.23 21.69
C SER A 173 -3.20 -17.42 22.99
N LYS A 174 -3.05 -16.10 22.91
CA LYS A 174 -3.14 -15.20 24.08
C LYS A 174 -4.54 -15.17 24.68
N ILE A 175 -5.58 -15.08 23.87
CA ILE A 175 -6.98 -15.15 24.32
C ILE A 175 -7.22 -16.49 25.00
N ARG A 176 -6.81 -17.60 24.39
CA ARG A 176 -6.95 -18.94 25.01
C ARG A 176 -6.22 -19.03 26.36
N GLN A 177 -5.03 -18.45 26.50
CA GLN A 177 -4.30 -18.41 27.77
C GLN A 177 -5.06 -17.62 28.85
N ILE A 178 -5.76 -16.54 28.48
CA ILE A 178 -6.55 -15.75 29.43
C ILE A 178 -7.84 -16.50 29.83
N PHE A 179 -8.50 -17.17 28.89
CA PHE A 179 -9.79 -17.83 29.14
C PHE A 179 -9.69 -19.28 29.64
N HIS A 180 -8.55 -19.96 29.48
CA HIS A 180 -8.31 -21.33 29.96
C HIS A 180 -7.10 -21.44 30.90
N GLY A 181 -6.57 -20.30 31.36
CA GLY A 181 -5.51 -20.22 32.36
C GLY A 181 -6.05 -20.10 33.79
N GLN A 182 -7.06 -20.90 34.12
CA GLN A 182 -7.43 -21.30 35.50
C GLN A 182 -7.39 -22.82 35.57
#